data_AF-A0A2W0BJ42-F1
#
_entry.id   AF-A0A2W0BJ42-F1
#
_cell.length_a   1.000
_cell.length_b   1.000
_cell.length_c   1.000
_cell.angle_alpha   90.00
_cell.angle_beta   90.00
_cell.angle_gamma   90.00
#
_symmetry.space_group_name_H-M   'P 1'
#
loop_
_entity.id
_entity.type
_entity.pdbx_description
1 polymer ?
#
loop_
_entity_poly.entity_id
_entity_poly.type
_entity_poly.pdbx_seq_one_letter_code
_entity_poly.pdbx_strand_id
1 'polypeptide(L)'
;MPRLGDDIDDYCSRCQRPTDHSVVVMAADEVQKVRCRTCDFEHKYRKNKSGRKEMTAQEAFQKVLASVSGQMGGGGTPKKKAK
;
A
#
# COMPACT_ATOMS: atom_id res chain seq x y z
N MET A 1 13.22 -15.76 -10.81
CA MET A 1 12.97 -16.33 -9.48
C MET A 1 14.03 -15.78 -8.55
N PRO A 2 13.70 -14.91 -7.60
CA PRO A 2 14.69 -14.46 -6.62
C PRO A 2 15.17 -15.69 -5.82
N ARG A 3 16.44 -15.70 -5.44
CA ARG A 3 17.07 -16.68 -4.57
C ARG A 3 17.45 -16.03 -3.24
N LEU A 4 17.78 -16.85 -2.26
CA LEU A 4 18.35 -16.36 -1.00
C LEU A 4 19.64 -15.60 -1.30
N GLY A 5 19.73 -14.37 -0.82
CA GLY A 5 20.85 -13.48 -1.07
C GLY A 5 20.76 -12.64 -2.35
N ASP A 6 19.77 -12.86 -3.23
CA ASP A 6 19.55 -11.95 -4.35
C ASP A 6 19.12 -10.56 -3.86
N ASP A 7 19.43 -9.56 -4.68
CA ASP A 7 19.09 -8.17 -4.44
C ASP A 7 17.71 -7.83 -5.02
N ILE A 8 16.90 -7.12 -4.24
CA ILE A 8 15.54 -6.72 -4.57
C ILE A 8 15.24 -5.30 -4.05
N ASP A 9 14.55 -4.51 -4.86
CA ASP A 9 14.08 -3.19 -4.45
C ASP A 9 12.78 -3.29 -3.63
N ASP A 10 12.79 -2.68 -2.44
CA ASP A 10 11.61 -2.49 -1.59
C ASP A 10 11.70 -1.15 -0.86
N TYR A 11 10.59 -0.74 -0.22
CA TYR A 11 10.59 0.46 0.61
C TYR A 11 11.13 0.18 2.02
N CYS A 12 12.27 0.78 2.35
CA CYS A 12 12.84 0.65 3.69
C CYS A 12 12.12 1.58 4.67
N SER A 13 11.55 1.03 5.75
CA SER A 13 10.91 1.85 6.81
C SER A 13 11.91 2.73 7.56
N ARG A 14 13.19 2.36 7.58
CA ARG A 14 14.25 3.09 8.29
C ARG A 14 14.85 4.21 7.45
N CYS A 15 15.13 3.95 6.16
CA CYS A 15 15.62 4.97 5.24
C CYS A 15 14.51 5.83 4.63
N GLN A 16 13.25 5.46 4.82
CA GLN A 16 12.06 6.14 4.30
C GLN A 16 12.08 6.38 2.78
N ARG A 17 12.82 5.52 2.05
CA ARG A 17 13.02 5.62 0.60
C ARG A 17 13.12 4.21 0.00
N PRO A 18 12.82 4.04 -1.29
CA PRO A 18 13.14 2.80 -1.99
C PRO A 18 14.65 2.60 -2.01
N THR A 19 15.09 1.41 -1.63
CA THR A 19 16.49 1.03 -1.67
C THR A 19 16.61 -0.43 -2.10
N ASP A 20 17.82 -0.77 -2.50
CA ASP A 20 18.32 -2.13 -2.56
C ASP A 20 18.24 -2.87 -1.21
N HIS A 21 17.62 -4.05 -1.22
CA HIS A 21 17.59 -4.98 -0.10
C HIS A 21 18.08 -6.36 -0.52
N SER A 22 18.75 -7.10 0.37
CA SER A 22 19.09 -8.51 0.17
C SER A 22 18.03 -9.42 0.78
N VAL A 23 17.69 -10.52 0.09
CA VAL A 23 16.72 -11.50 0.58
C VAL A 23 17.35 -12.37 1.68
N VAL A 24 16.85 -12.24 2.92
CA VAL A 24 17.36 -12.99 4.08
C VAL A 24 16.54 -14.25 4.35
N VAL A 25 15.23 -14.18 4.16
CA VAL A 25 14.33 -15.30 4.44
C VAL A 25 13.37 -15.50 3.28
N MET A 26 13.38 -16.71 2.73
CA MET A 26 12.42 -17.22 1.78
C MET A 26 11.61 -18.35 2.40
N ALA A 27 10.31 -18.39 2.14
CA ALA A 27 9.45 -19.50 2.52
C ALA A 27 8.78 -20.05 1.28
N ALA A 28 9.08 -21.33 0.97
CA ALA A 28 8.77 -21.97 -0.30
C ALA A 28 9.31 -21.17 -1.49
N ASP A 29 8.51 -20.24 -2.00
CA ASP A 29 8.79 -19.44 -3.18
C ASP A 29 8.51 -17.93 -2.97
N GLU A 30 8.13 -17.53 -1.75
CA GLU A 30 7.90 -16.13 -1.40
C GLU A 30 9.01 -15.59 -0.50
N VAL A 31 9.52 -14.41 -0.86
CA VAL A 31 10.36 -13.58 0.01
C VAL A 31 9.53 -13.14 1.23
N GLN A 32 9.95 -13.52 2.44
CA GLN A 32 9.32 -13.11 3.69
C GLN A 32 10.02 -11.92 4.36
N LYS A 33 11.36 -11.95 4.43
CA LYS A 33 12.17 -10.90 5.05
C LYS A 33 13.30 -10.48 4.15
N VAL A 34 13.58 -9.18 4.19
CA VAL A 34 14.64 -8.53 3.43
C VAL A 34 15.48 -7.64 4.37
N ARG A 35 16.76 -7.48 4.05
CA ARG A 35 17.70 -6.61 4.77
C ARG A 35 18.12 -5.46 3.87
N CYS A 36 17.96 -4.23 4.34
CA CYS A 36 18.38 -3.06 3.58
C CYS A 36 19.91 -3.02 3.46
N ARG A 37 20.45 -2.86 2.24
CA ARG A 37 21.91 -2.77 2.01
C ARG A 37 22.50 -1.43 2.47
N THR A 38 21.65 -0.43 2.70
CA THR A 38 22.06 0.93 3.12
C THR A 38 22.13 1.08 4.63
N CYS A 39 21.18 0.52 5.38
CA CYS A 39 21.08 0.70 6.83
C CYS A 39 21.12 -0.60 7.63
N ASP A 40 21.33 -1.73 6.95
CA ASP A 40 21.41 -3.07 7.54
C ASP A 40 20.18 -3.51 8.34
N PHE A 41 19.06 -2.79 8.19
CA PHE A 41 17.83 -3.10 8.90
C PHE A 41 17.05 -4.21 8.21
N GLU A 42 16.63 -5.20 8.99
CA GLU A 42 15.79 -6.31 8.53
C GLU A 42 14.31 -5.97 8.72
N HIS A 43 13.51 -6.10 7.66
CA HIS A 43 12.07 -5.95 7.74
C HIS A 43 11.33 -6.97 6.88
N LYS A 44 10.01 -7.09 7.12
CA LYS A 44 9.15 -7.89 6.25
C LYS A 44 9.07 -7.26 4.87
N TYR A 45 9.16 -8.10 3.85
CA TYR A 45 9.05 -7.68 2.46
C TYR A 45 7.62 -7.21 2.18
N ARG A 46 7.48 -5.96 1.70
CA ARG A 46 6.17 -5.35 1.42
C ARG A 46 5.75 -5.50 -0.03
N LYS A 47 6.54 -6.22 -0.85
CA LYS A 47 6.24 -6.55 -2.26
C LYS A 47 5.76 -5.33 -3.03
N ASN A 48 6.47 -4.20 -2.88
CA ASN A 48 6.12 -2.93 -3.50
C ASN A 48 4.60 -2.66 -3.58
N LYS A 49 3.84 -3.04 -2.53
CA LYS A 49 2.38 -2.86 -2.50
C LYS A 49 2.04 -1.38 -2.31
N SER A 50 2.42 -0.56 -3.29
CA SER A 50 1.68 0.58 -3.78
C SER A 50 0.49 0.12 -4.62
N GLY A 51 -0.04 -1.09 -4.38
CA GLY A 51 -1.39 -1.44 -4.74
C GLY A 51 -2.33 -0.50 -3.98
N ARG A 52 -2.60 0.67 -4.56
CA ARG A 52 -3.97 1.17 -4.56
C ARG A 52 -4.81 -0.07 -4.82
N LYS A 53 -5.64 -0.47 -3.86
CA LYS A 53 -6.73 -1.40 -4.16
C LYS A 53 -7.32 -0.89 -5.46
N GLU A 54 -7.36 -1.73 -6.50
CA GLU A 54 -8.14 -1.44 -7.70
C GLU A 54 -9.60 -1.35 -7.24
N MET A 55 -9.96 -0.23 -6.64
CA MET A 55 -11.33 0.24 -6.63
C MET A 55 -11.63 0.42 -8.10
N THR A 56 -12.70 -0.22 -8.58
CA THR A 56 -13.20 0.06 -9.92
C THR A 56 -13.29 1.58 -10.09
N ALA A 57 -12.99 2.10 -11.27
CA ALA A 57 -13.02 3.53 -11.53
C ALA A 57 -14.34 4.17 -11.05
N GLN A 58 -15.44 3.40 -11.07
CA GLN A 58 -16.75 3.74 -10.56
C GLN A 58 -16.81 3.95 -9.03
N GLU A 59 -16.20 3.07 -8.23
CA GLU A 59 -16.19 3.17 -6.77
C GLU A 59 -15.29 4.32 -6.29
N ALA A 60 -14.15 4.51 -6.97
CA ALA A 60 -13.28 5.66 -6.73
C ALA A 60 -14.00 6.99 -7.10
N PHE A 61 -14.73 7.01 -8.21
CA PHE A 61 -15.49 8.19 -8.67
C PHE A 61 -16.67 8.51 -7.75
N GLN A 62 -17.45 7.52 -7.31
CA GLN A 62 -18.54 7.72 -6.34
C GLN A 62 -18.02 8.27 -5.01
N LYS A 63 -16.88 7.79 -4.53
CA LYS A 63 -16.27 8.26 -3.29
C LYS A 63 -15.81 9.72 -3.39
N VAL A 64 -15.24 10.12 -4.53
CA VAL A 64 -14.86 11.51 -4.80
C VAL A 64 -16.08 12.40 -4.97
N LEU A 65 -17.09 11.98 -5.74
CA LEU A 65 -18.35 12.72 -5.89
C LEU A 65 -19.05 12.95 -4.55
N ALA A 66 -19.12 11.93 -3.69
CA ALA A 66 -19.70 12.05 -2.35
C ALA A 66 -18.89 13.04 -1.47
N SER A 67 -17.57 13.06 -1.60
CA SER A 67 -16.72 14.02 -0.86
C SER A 67 -16.87 15.47 -1.35
N VAL A 68 -17.02 15.68 -2.66
CA VAL A 68 -17.14 17.02 -3.26
C VAL A 68 -18.55 17.61 -3.06
N SER A 69 -19.59 16.78 -3.18
CA SER A 69 -20.98 17.19 -2.92
C SER A 69 -21.25 17.54 -1.44
N GLY A 70 -20.44 17.02 -0.51
CA GLY A 70 -20.48 17.44 0.90
C GLY A 70 -19.75 18.77 1.20
N GLN A 71 -18.96 19.30 0.26
CA GLN A 71 -18.10 20.48 0.49
C GLN A 71 -18.62 21.77 -0.19
N MET A 72 -19.56 21.66 -1.13
CA MET A 72 -20.24 22.78 -1.78
C MET A 72 -21.77 22.66 -1.58
N GLY A 73 -22.29 23.19 -0.47
CA GLY A 73 -23.73 23.34 -0.26
C GLY A 73 -24.17 22.89 1.13
N GLY A 74 -24.50 23.86 1.98
CA GLY A 74 -24.96 23.61 3.34
C GLY A 74 -26.32 22.91 3.44
N GLY A 75 -26.60 22.45 4.66
CA GLY A 75 -27.96 22.32 5.19
C GLY A 75 -28.71 21.02 4.89
N GLY A 76 -28.96 20.24 5.94
CA GLY A 76 -30.22 19.49 6.07
C GLY A 76 -30.25 18.06 5.57
N THR A 77 -30.05 17.12 6.49
CA THR A 77 -30.44 15.71 6.39
C THR A 77 -31.90 15.52 5.91
N PRO A 78 -32.19 14.68 4.88
CA PRO A 78 -33.53 14.13 4.72
C PRO A 78 -33.70 12.91 5.64
N LYS A 79 -34.44 13.11 6.75
CA LYS A 79 -35.05 12.02 7.52
C LYS A 79 -35.91 11.18 6.58
N LYS A 80 -35.53 9.91 6.35
CA LYS A 80 -36.45 8.92 5.78
C LYS A 80 -37.55 8.67 6.80
N LYS A 81 -38.75 9.23 6.58
CA LYS A 81 -39.97 8.77 7.23
C LYS A 81 -40.42 7.50 6.50
N ALA A 82 -40.30 6.35 7.17
CA ALA A 82 -41.00 5.13 6.78
C ALA A 82 -42.50 5.32 7.07
N LYS A 83 -43.32 4.94 6.10
CA LYS A 83 -44.78 4.82 6.21
C LYS A 83 -45.11 3.35 6.42
#